data_AF-A0A523PDA5-F1
#
_entry.id   AF-A0A523PDA5-F1
#
_cell.length_a   1.000
_cell.length_b   1.000
_cell.length_c   1.000
_cell.angle_alpha   90.00
_cell.angle_beta   90.00
_cell.angle_gamma   90.00
#
_symmetry.space_group_name_H-M   'P 1'
#
loop_
_entity.id
_entity.type
_entity.pdbx_description
1 polymer ?
#
loop_
_entity_poly.entity_id
_entity_poly.type
_entity_poly.pdbx_seq_one_letter_code
_entity_poly.pdbx_strand_id
1 'polypeptide(L)'
;MHRLELQVTHGSHRRGAPCALAAAILMGACAARGEPAAEPADDPTPPEIRALVAATSAPHAAGRSDLPAGWDTLSPFGFERAIAAWSEAAGAVVFTTESLATLSTALAGQDRRAVRAAVLLAYCRTPGATRVLLERLEQRAEAPSRPMDAGDVVAAAALAGRAGDSRVPERLEALVVGERPHPDLEVRVECARSALLAGREAVIPWLLSVLRAMTHDEALAPPDWTPTQTLAWAKTRAAEALSLRAGVECAFRPDGSVAHQAAEARRLEGLLAR
;
A
#
# COMPACT_ATOMS: atom_id res chain seq x y z
N MET A 1 32.82 1.58 -51.86
CA MET A 1 31.92 0.73 -51.03
C MET A 1 32.59 0.49 -49.68
N HIS A 2 32.36 1.37 -48.70
CA HIS A 2 32.86 1.18 -47.33
C HIS A 2 31.69 0.81 -46.42
N ARG A 3 31.79 -0.37 -45.81
CA ARG A 3 30.80 -0.93 -44.87
C ARG A 3 31.17 -0.44 -43.48
N LEU A 4 30.34 0.43 -42.90
CA LEU A 4 30.45 0.88 -41.51
C LEU A 4 29.81 -0.18 -40.60
N GLU A 5 30.64 -0.88 -39.83
CA GLU A 5 30.19 -1.76 -38.74
C GLU A 5 29.85 -0.91 -37.51
N LEU A 6 28.56 -0.83 -37.20
CA LEU A 6 28.04 -0.25 -35.97
C LEU A 6 28.22 -1.27 -34.83
N GLN A 7 29.23 -1.05 -33.98
CA GLN A 7 29.36 -1.75 -32.71
C GLN A 7 28.28 -1.27 -31.74
N VAL A 8 27.30 -2.14 -31.47
CA VAL A 8 26.30 -1.95 -30.42
C VAL A 8 26.90 -2.37 -29.08
N THR A 9 27.35 -1.41 -28.29
CA THR A 9 27.81 -1.65 -26.92
C THR A 9 26.59 -1.88 -26.01
N HIS A 10 26.46 -3.11 -25.50
CA HIS A 10 25.45 -3.46 -24.51
C HIS A 10 25.85 -2.87 -23.15
N GLY A 11 25.26 -1.72 -22.82
CA GLY A 11 25.33 -1.11 -21.51
C GLY A 11 24.64 -2.00 -20.47
N SER A 12 25.44 -2.61 -19.60
CA SER A 12 24.95 -3.32 -18.41
C SER A 12 24.28 -2.33 -17.46
N HIS A 13 22.95 -2.23 -17.54
CA HIS A 13 22.14 -1.50 -16.57
C HIS A 13 22.24 -2.19 -15.22
N ARG A 14 22.98 -1.57 -14.29
CA ARG A 14 22.93 -1.90 -12.86
C ARG A 14 21.49 -1.79 -12.40
N ARG A 15 20.89 -2.94 -12.07
CA ARG A 15 19.57 -3.03 -11.43
C ARG A 15 19.65 -2.31 -10.09
N GLY A 16 19.03 -1.14 -9.98
CA GLY A 16 18.77 -0.52 -8.69
C GLY A 16 17.88 -1.46 -7.89
N ALA A 17 18.33 -1.87 -6.71
CA ALA A 17 17.51 -2.64 -5.79
C ALA A 17 16.23 -1.84 -5.45
N PRO A 18 15.03 -2.40 -5.63
CA PRO A 18 13.81 -1.73 -5.18
C PRO A 18 13.84 -1.57 -3.65
N CYS A 19 13.36 -0.42 -3.18
CA CYS A 19 13.29 0.03 -1.80
C CYS A 19 12.80 -1.06 -0.83
N ALA A 20 13.69 -1.55 0.04
CA ALA A 20 13.35 -2.45 1.15
C ALA A 20 12.32 -1.87 2.13
N LEU A 21 12.17 -0.53 2.17
CA LEU A 21 11.23 0.17 3.06
C LEU A 21 9.76 -0.11 2.75
N ALA A 22 9.38 -0.27 1.48
CA ALA A 22 7.99 -0.59 1.11
C ALA A 22 7.62 -2.02 1.52
N ALA A 23 8.59 -2.95 1.48
CA ALA A 23 8.41 -4.32 1.96
C ALA A 23 8.27 -4.38 3.49
N ALA A 24 8.96 -3.51 4.24
CA ALA A 24 8.87 -3.46 5.70
C ALA A 24 7.48 -2.99 6.20
N ILE A 25 6.86 -2.01 5.53
CA ILE A 25 5.50 -1.55 5.85
C ILE A 25 4.48 -2.67 5.56
N LEU A 26 4.69 -3.46 4.52
CA LEU A 26 3.86 -4.61 4.17
C LEU A 26 3.99 -5.78 5.14
N MET A 27 5.19 -6.06 5.67
CA MET A 27 5.38 -7.15 6.62
C MET A 27 4.90 -6.81 8.04
N GLY A 28 5.00 -5.55 8.48
CA GLY A 28 4.50 -5.12 9.79
C GLY A 28 2.97 -5.19 9.94
N ALA A 29 2.22 -4.97 8.85
CA ALA A 29 0.75 -5.04 8.86
C ALA A 29 0.22 -6.49 8.90
N CYS A 30 1.00 -7.48 8.44
CA CYS A 30 0.60 -8.89 8.48
C CYS A 30 0.66 -9.52 9.88
N ALA A 31 1.44 -8.95 10.81
CA ALA A 31 1.58 -9.46 12.18
C ALA A 31 0.38 -9.11 13.09
N ALA A 32 -0.59 -8.30 12.61
CA ALA A 32 -1.77 -7.89 13.36
C ALA A 32 -3.09 -8.47 12.79
N ARG A 33 -3.03 -9.62 12.11
CA ARG A 33 -4.25 -10.39 11.78
C ARG A 33 -4.81 -10.99 13.08
N GLY A 34 -5.71 -10.25 13.72
CA GLY A 34 -6.74 -10.88 14.54
C GLY A 34 -7.58 -11.75 13.63
N GLU A 35 -7.64 -13.05 13.92
CA GLU A 35 -8.63 -13.93 13.32
C GLU A 35 -10.02 -13.31 13.49
N PRO A 36 -10.90 -13.37 12.47
CA PRO A 36 -12.29 -12.97 12.66
C PRO A 36 -12.86 -13.82 13.78
N ALA A 37 -13.42 -13.17 14.81
CA ALA A 37 -14.06 -13.83 15.92
C ALA A 37 -15.16 -14.76 15.39
N ALA A 38 -14.88 -16.06 15.37
CA ALA A 38 -15.90 -17.07 15.20
C ALA A 38 -16.88 -16.93 16.37
N GLU A 39 -18.18 -17.08 16.10
CA GLU A 39 -19.18 -17.22 17.16
C GLU A 39 -18.71 -18.30 18.16
N PRO A 40 -18.87 -18.06 19.47
CA PRO A 40 -18.23 -18.87 20.50
C PRO A 40 -18.82 -20.28 20.49
N ALA A 41 -18.14 -21.21 19.83
CA ALA A 41 -18.17 -22.60 20.21
C ALA A 41 -17.45 -22.72 21.57
N ASP A 42 -17.98 -23.53 22.49
CA ASP A 42 -17.38 -23.80 23.80
C ASP A 42 -15.90 -24.18 23.63
N ASP A 43 -15.02 -23.21 23.86
CA ASP A 43 -13.57 -23.33 23.67
C ASP A 43 -12.99 -24.24 24.75
N PRO A 44 -12.48 -25.44 24.42
CA PRO A 44 -11.94 -26.39 25.39
C PRO A 44 -10.56 -25.98 25.92
N THR A 45 -10.07 -24.77 25.61
CA THR A 45 -8.76 -24.29 26.05
C THR A 45 -8.65 -24.33 27.59
N PRO A 46 -7.69 -25.11 28.14
CA PRO A 46 -7.46 -25.23 29.57
C PRO A 46 -7.25 -23.87 30.26
N PRO A 47 -7.73 -23.68 31.51
CA PRO A 47 -7.66 -22.40 32.22
C PRO A 47 -6.22 -21.86 32.39
N GLU A 48 -5.23 -22.75 32.39
CA GLU A 48 -3.80 -22.42 32.47
C GLU A 48 -3.28 -21.75 31.18
N ILE A 49 -3.79 -22.15 30.00
CA ILE A 49 -3.46 -21.52 28.72
C ILE A 49 -4.16 -20.15 28.60
N ARG A 50 -5.40 -20.02 29.09
CA ARG A 50 -6.09 -18.71 29.16
C ARG A 50 -5.35 -17.72 30.05
N ALA A 51 -4.80 -18.17 31.18
CA ALA A 51 -3.99 -17.33 32.05
C ALA A 51 -2.69 -16.86 31.39
N LEU A 52 -2.05 -17.72 30.58
CA LEU A 52 -0.83 -17.40 29.83
C LEU A 52 -1.10 -16.39 28.69
N VAL A 53 -2.22 -16.54 27.98
CA VAL A 53 -2.67 -15.60 26.93
C VAL A 53 -3.14 -14.26 27.52
N ALA A 54 -3.81 -14.28 28.67
CA ALA A 54 -4.18 -13.06 29.40
C ALA A 54 -2.95 -12.31 29.95
N ALA A 55 -1.90 -13.04 30.38
CA ALA A 55 -0.65 -12.44 30.87
C ALA A 55 0.21 -11.83 29.75
N THR A 56 0.13 -12.36 28.51
CA THR A 56 0.79 -11.77 27.33
C THR A 56 -0.01 -10.65 26.67
N SER A 57 -1.30 -10.52 27.00
CA SER A 57 -2.19 -9.44 26.56
C SER A 57 -2.26 -8.27 27.54
N ALA A 58 -1.41 -8.25 28.57
CA ALA A 58 -1.31 -7.10 29.46
C ALA A 58 -1.01 -5.86 28.59
N PRO A 59 -1.87 -4.82 28.62
CA PRO A 59 -1.67 -3.64 27.80
C PRO A 59 -0.31 -3.06 28.15
N HIS A 60 0.64 -3.14 27.21
CA HIS A 60 1.86 -2.35 27.31
C HIS A 60 1.40 -0.92 27.50
N ALA A 61 1.77 -0.32 28.65
CA ALA A 61 1.37 1.03 28.98
C ALA A 61 1.72 1.90 27.77
N ALA A 62 0.70 2.43 27.09
CA ALA A 62 0.87 3.20 25.88
C ALA A 62 1.71 4.44 26.24
N GLY A 63 3.01 4.35 25.98
CA GLY A 63 3.92 5.47 26.16
C GLY A 63 3.57 6.51 25.11
N ARG A 64 3.07 7.66 25.55
CA ARG A 64 2.92 8.82 24.68
C ARG A 64 4.32 9.17 24.15
N SER A 65 4.51 9.02 22.84
CA SER A 65 5.81 9.17 22.20
C SER A 65 5.78 10.40 21.31
N ASP A 66 6.78 11.27 21.47
CA ASP A 66 7.06 12.32 20.50
C ASP A 66 7.65 11.72 19.21
N LEU A 67 7.74 12.53 18.16
CA LEU A 67 8.33 12.09 16.89
C LEU A 67 9.80 11.70 17.09
N PRO A 68 10.31 10.67 16.37
CA PRO A 68 11.73 10.34 16.41
C PRO A 68 12.59 11.56 16.05
N ALA A 69 13.64 11.81 16.84
CA ALA A 69 14.51 12.97 16.62
C ALA A 69 15.11 12.96 15.20
N GLY A 70 15.01 14.08 14.49
CA GLY A 70 15.56 14.25 13.14
C GLY A 70 14.86 13.43 12.06
N TRP A 71 13.68 12.85 12.30
CA TRP A 71 12.98 11.98 11.34
C TRP A 71 12.87 12.58 9.93
N ASP A 72 12.75 13.90 9.81
CA ASP A 72 12.61 14.66 8.56
C ASP A 72 13.94 14.90 7.82
N THR A 73 15.07 14.83 8.54
CA THR A 73 16.41 15.19 8.05
C THR A 73 17.38 14.02 7.98
N LEU A 74 17.07 12.88 8.60
CA LEU A 74 17.87 11.65 8.51
C LEU A 74 18.14 11.23 7.06
N SER A 75 19.20 10.47 6.80
CA SER A 75 19.33 9.76 5.51
C SER A 75 18.22 8.71 5.37
N PRO A 76 17.87 8.25 4.15
CA PRO A 76 16.88 7.19 3.98
C PRO A 76 17.15 5.99 4.89
N PHE A 77 18.35 5.41 4.81
CA PHE A 77 18.76 4.28 5.66
C PHE A 77 18.76 4.60 7.17
N GLY A 78 19.16 5.82 7.55
CA GLY A 78 19.10 6.27 8.93
C GLY A 78 17.66 6.32 9.46
N PHE A 79 16.72 6.77 8.63
CA PHE A 79 15.30 6.77 8.96
C PHE A 79 14.74 5.35 9.09
N GLU A 80 15.07 4.42 8.20
CA GLU A 80 14.59 3.02 8.33
C GLU A 80 15.05 2.38 9.64
N ARG A 81 16.35 2.57 9.99
CA ARG A 81 16.90 2.09 11.26
C ARG A 81 16.23 2.72 12.47
N ALA A 82 15.95 4.03 12.40
CA ALA A 82 15.26 4.73 13.47
C ALA A 82 13.83 4.20 13.65
N ILE A 83 13.10 3.95 12.56
CA ILE A 83 11.75 3.36 12.61
C ILE A 83 11.79 1.94 13.18
N ALA A 84 12.74 1.10 12.76
CA ALA A 84 12.86 -0.27 13.28
C ALA A 84 13.08 -0.26 14.80
N ALA A 85 14.09 0.48 15.27
CA ALA A 85 14.40 0.61 16.70
C ALA A 85 13.22 1.21 17.49
N TRP A 86 12.54 2.20 16.93
CA TRP A 86 11.38 2.83 17.55
C TRP A 86 10.19 1.87 17.64
N SER A 87 9.93 1.08 16.60
CA SER A 87 8.82 0.11 16.57
C SER A 87 9.00 -1.04 17.56
N GLU A 88 10.24 -1.49 17.78
CA GLU A 88 10.55 -2.53 18.77
C GLU A 88 10.38 -2.01 20.21
N ALA A 89 10.75 -0.75 20.45
CA ALA A 89 10.74 -0.16 21.79
C ALA A 89 9.35 0.31 22.26
N ALA A 90 8.52 0.81 21.34
CA ALA A 90 7.39 1.66 21.72
C ALA A 90 6.03 0.95 21.88
N GLY A 91 5.93 -0.34 21.53
CA GLY A 91 4.64 -1.04 21.54
C GLY A 91 3.60 -0.30 20.68
N ALA A 92 2.35 -0.21 21.15
CA ALA A 92 1.31 0.59 20.48
C ALA A 92 1.59 2.09 20.62
N VAL A 93 2.24 2.69 19.61
CA VAL A 93 2.57 4.12 19.60
C VAL A 93 1.32 4.99 19.53
N VAL A 94 1.23 5.96 20.43
CA VAL A 94 0.25 7.05 20.40
C VAL A 94 0.99 8.39 20.24
N PHE A 95 0.77 9.07 19.12
CA PHE A 95 1.28 10.42 18.89
C PHE A 95 0.43 11.49 19.57
N THR A 96 1.08 12.58 19.97
CA THR A 96 0.41 13.78 20.47
C THR A 96 -0.33 14.52 19.35
N THR A 97 -1.28 15.39 19.70
CA THR A 97 -1.97 16.26 18.72
C THR A 97 -0.99 17.13 17.93
N GLU A 98 0.05 17.64 18.58
CA GLU A 98 1.09 18.46 17.94
C GLU A 98 1.94 17.64 16.95
N SER A 99 2.32 16.42 17.34
CA SER A 99 3.00 15.48 16.45
C SER A 99 2.13 15.13 15.23
N LEU A 100 0.84 14.85 15.43
CA LEU A 100 -0.10 14.60 14.32
C LEU A 100 -0.23 15.83 13.40
N ALA A 101 -0.31 17.03 13.94
CA ALA A 101 -0.35 18.27 13.14
C ALA A 101 0.94 18.49 12.33
N THR A 102 2.09 18.19 12.94
CA THR A 102 3.39 18.24 12.29
C THR A 102 3.47 17.24 11.12
N LEU A 103 3.06 15.99 11.35
CA LEU A 103 3.03 14.96 10.33
C LEU A 103 2.03 15.27 9.22
N SER A 104 0.85 15.80 9.56
CA SER A 104 -0.15 16.24 8.58
C SER A 104 0.40 17.33 7.65
N THR A 105 1.09 18.33 8.22
CA THR A 105 1.73 19.41 7.44
C THR A 105 2.81 18.85 6.52
N ALA A 106 3.66 17.95 7.04
CA ALA A 106 4.73 17.36 6.25
C ALA A 106 4.20 16.44 5.13
N LEU A 107 3.11 15.71 5.39
CA LEU A 107 2.44 14.86 4.40
C LEU A 107 1.94 15.67 3.20
N ALA A 108 1.54 16.93 3.40
CA ALA A 108 1.14 17.83 2.32
C ALA A 108 2.31 18.37 1.48
N GLY A 109 3.56 18.24 1.93
CA GLY A 109 4.74 18.88 1.33
C GLY A 109 5.23 18.29 0.00
N GLN A 110 4.63 17.21 -0.50
CA GLN A 110 4.98 16.53 -1.76
C GLN A 110 6.50 16.26 -1.94
N ASP A 111 7.21 16.03 -0.82
CA ASP A 111 8.65 15.81 -0.79
C ASP A 111 8.99 14.53 0.00
N ARG A 112 10.28 14.31 0.26
CA ARG A 112 10.72 13.12 1.03
C ARG A 112 10.14 13.07 2.45
N ARG A 113 9.79 14.22 3.05
CA ARG A 113 9.16 14.28 4.38
C ARG A 113 7.73 13.76 4.32
N ALA A 114 7.04 13.89 3.19
CA ALA A 114 5.69 13.34 3.03
C ALA A 114 5.68 11.80 3.16
N VAL A 115 6.60 11.12 2.49
CA VAL A 115 6.79 9.66 2.62
C VAL A 115 7.04 9.27 4.07
N ARG A 116 7.98 9.96 4.73
CA ARG A 116 8.32 9.65 6.13
C ARG A 116 7.16 9.91 7.09
N ALA A 117 6.39 10.96 6.83
CA ALA A 117 5.20 11.27 7.61
C ALA A 117 4.16 10.16 7.46
N ALA A 118 3.90 9.71 6.23
CA ALA A 118 3.01 8.59 5.95
C ALA A 118 3.47 7.30 6.66
N VAL A 119 4.78 7.01 6.65
CA VAL A 119 5.36 5.87 7.41
C VAL A 119 5.10 6.02 8.90
N LEU A 120 5.46 7.15 9.51
CA LEU A 120 5.25 7.36 10.95
C LEU A 120 3.77 7.23 11.33
N LEU A 121 2.88 7.82 10.52
CA LEU A 121 1.44 7.69 10.70
C LEU A 121 0.98 6.22 10.60
N ALA A 122 1.56 5.43 9.69
CA ALA A 122 1.26 4.00 9.52
C ALA A 122 1.55 3.17 10.78
N TYR A 123 2.58 3.54 11.56
CA TYR A 123 2.92 2.87 12.82
C TYR A 123 2.12 3.40 14.03
N CYS A 124 1.53 4.60 13.94
CA CYS A 124 0.76 5.21 15.01
C CYS A 124 -0.67 4.64 15.09
N ARG A 125 -1.09 4.09 16.23
CA ARG A 125 -2.43 3.49 16.39
C ARG A 125 -3.53 4.48 16.78
N THR A 126 -3.20 5.77 16.96
CA THR A 126 -4.21 6.79 17.30
C THR A 126 -5.25 6.93 16.18
N PRO A 127 -6.55 7.01 16.48
CA PRO A 127 -7.60 7.25 15.47
C PRO A 127 -7.33 8.50 14.61
N GLY A 128 -6.69 9.52 15.19
CA GLY A 128 -6.26 10.72 14.48
C GLY A 128 -5.27 10.46 13.33
N ALA A 129 -4.43 9.42 13.40
CA ALA A 129 -3.50 9.11 12.32
C ALA A 129 -4.23 8.59 11.07
N THR A 130 -5.19 7.68 11.25
CA THR A 130 -6.07 7.21 10.17
C THR A 130 -6.81 8.37 9.51
N ARG A 131 -7.34 9.30 10.32
CA ARG A 131 -8.00 10.50 9.82
C ARG A 131 -7.07 11.37 8.97
N VAL A 132 -5.85 11.65 9.44
CA VAL A 132 -4.87 12.47 8.69
C VAL A 132 -4.52 11.83 7.34
N LEU A 133 -4.27 10.52 7.30
CA LEU A 133 -3.95 9.80 6.06
C LEU A 133 -5.11 9.88 5.06
N LEU A 134 -6.35 9.68 5.54
CA LEU A 134 -7.52 9.67 4.67
C LEU A 134 -7.90 11.06 4.18
N GLU A 135 -7.85 12.07 5.05
CA GLU A 135 -8.06 13.48 4.68
C GLU A 135 -7.06 13.92 3.61
N ARG A 136 -5.81 13.45 3.66
CA ARG A 136 -4.83 13.70 2.60
C ARG A 136 -5.26 13.11 1.26
N LEU A 137 -5.59 11.83 1.22
CA LEU A 137 -5.96 11.14 -0.03
C LEU A 137 -7.24 11.72 -0.65
N GLU A 138 -8.18 12.18 0.18
CA GLU A 138 -9.42 12.79 -0.29
C GLU A 138 -9.27 14.19 -0.88
N GLN A 139 -8.12 14.84 -0.68
CA GLN A 139 -7.80 16.06 -1.42
C GLN A 139 -7.68 15.79 -2.93
N ARG A 140 -7.42 14.54 -3.33
CA ARG A 140 -7.35 14.10 -4.74
C ARG A 140 -6.42 14.98 -5.57
N ALA A 141 -5.32 15.38 -4.95
CA ALA A 141 -4.33 16.20 -5.60
C ALA A 141 -3.49 15.32 -6.54
N GLU A 142 -3.45 15.67 -7.81
CA GLU A 142 -2.49 15.09 -8.74
C GLU A 142 -1.09 15.62 -8.38
N ALA A 143 -0.12 14.72 -8.24
CA ALA A 143 1.25 15.12 -7.97
C ALA A 143 1.89 15.67 -9.27
N PRO A 144 2.75 16.70 -9.18
CA PRO A 144 3.41 17.26 -10.38
C PRO A 144 4.34 16.25 -11.08
N SER A 145 4.78 15.23 -10.35
CA SER A 145 5.64 14.17 -10.87
C SER A 145 5.53 12.93 -10.01
N ARG A 146 5.90 11.78 -10.59
CA ARG A 146 5.85 10.49 -9.91
C ARG A 146 6.59 10.46 -8.55
N PRO A 147 7.81 10.97 -8.38
CA PRO A 147 8.45 10.96 -7.05
C PRO A 147 7.69 11.75 -5.97
N MET A 148 6.80 12.66 -6.38
CA MET A 148 6.03 13.52 -5.49
C MET A 148 4.70 12.88 -5.03
N ASP A 149 4.21 11.83 -5.72
CA ASP A 149 3.04 11.05 -5.28
C ASP A 149 3.36 10.01 -4.19
N ALA A 150 4.65 9.71 -3.98
CA ALA A 150 5.07 8.59 -3.15
C ALA A 150 4.55 8.66 -1.71
N GLY A 151 4.37 9.86 -1.17
CA GLY A 151 3.74 10.06 0.14
C GLY A 151 2.29 9.58 0.19
N ASP A 152 1.52 9.85 -0.88
CA ASP A 152 0.11 9.46 -1.00
C ASP A 152 -0.01 7.96 -1.29
N VAL A 153 0.88 7.38 -2.09
CA VAL A 153 0.94 5.92 -2.29
C VAL A 153 1.19 5.20 -0.97
N VAL A 154 2.16 5.68 -0.16
CA VAL A 154 2.44 5.10 1.16
C VAL A 154 1.27 5.33 2.13
N ALA A 155 0.61 6.48 2.05
CA ALA A 155 -0.58 6.75 2.87
C ALA A 155 -1.74 5.79 2.55
N ALA A 156 -1.99 5.51 1.26
CA ALA A 156 -2.98 4.54 0.84
C ALA A 156 -2.64 3.11 1.31
N ALA A 157 -1.36 2.71 1.20
CA ALA A 157 -0.89 1.41 1.69
C ALA A 157 -1.04 1.27 3.21
N ALA A 158 -0.76 2.33 3.97
CA ALA A 158 -0.83 2.37 5.43
C ALA A 158 -2.26 2.11 5.97
N LEU A 159 -3.29 2.34 5.16
CA LEU A 159 -4.69 2.14 5.54
C LEU A 159 -5.15 0.68 5.43
N ALA A 160 -4.42 -0.20 4.70
CA ALA A 160 -4.80 -1.62 4.51
C ALA A 160 -4.89 -2.44 5.81
N GLY A 161 -4.20 -2.02 6.88
CA GLY A 161 -4.14 -2.73 8.17
C GLY A 161 -4.99 -2.10 9.28
N ARG A 162 -5.84 -1.11 8.96
CA ARG A 162 -6.58 -0.31 9.96
C ARG A 162 -7.96 -0.89 10.25
N ALA A 163 -7.99 -2.04 10.91
CA ALA A 163 -9.23 -2.78 11.21
C ALA A 163 -10.24 -2.06 12.12
N GLY A 164 -9.87 -0.93 12.73
CA GLY A 164 -10.69 -0.24 13.73
C GLY A 164 -11.70 0.77 13.18
N ASP A 165 -11.63 1.15 11.91
CA ASP A 165 -12.57 2.09 11.30
C ASP A 165 -13.24 1.46 10.08
N SER A 166 -14.49 1.03 10.27
CA SER A 166 -15.28 0.34 9.23
C SER A 166 -15.58 1.21 8.01
N ARG A 167 -15.40 2.53 8.09
CA ARG A 167 -15.65 3.46 6.97
C ARG A 167 -14.42 3.64 6.07
N VAL A 168 -13.23 3.30 6.54
CA VAL A 168 -11.98 3.45 5.76
C VAL A 168 -12.07 2.67 4.44
N PRO A 169 -12.47 1.38 4.42
CA PRO A 169 -12.55 0.62 3.17
C PRO A 169 -13.51 1.23 2.15
N GLU A 170 -14.68 1.73 2.60
CA GLU A 170 -15.67 2.37 1.75
C GLU A 170 -15.14 3.67 1.14
N ARG A 171 -14.42 4.47 1.92
CA ARG A 171 -13.81 5.72 1.44
C ARG A 171 -12.68 5.45 0.47
N LEU A 172 -11.86 4.43 0.72
CA LEU A 172 -10.85 3.97 -0.24
C LEU A 172 -11.47 3.46 -1.54
N GLU A 173 -12.54 2.65 -1.48
CA GLU A 173 -13.31 2.24 -2.66
C GLU A 173 -13.83 3.45 -3.45
N ALA A 174 -14.35 4.48 -2.76
CA ALA A 174 -14.82 5.70 -3.41
C ALA A 174 -13.70 6.52 -4.10
N LEU A 175 -12.46 6.43 -3.60
CA LEU A 175 -11.29 6.99 -4.29
C LEU A 175 -10.89 6.18 -5.54
N VAL A 176 -11.42 4.97 -5.70
CA VAL A 176 -11.12 4.09 -6.84
C VAL A 176 -12.25 4.08 -7.85
N VAL A 177 -13.49 3.82 -7.45
CA VAL A 177 -14.61 3.64 -8.39
C VAL A 177 -15.80 4.57 -8.09
N GLY A 178 -15.61 5.55 -7.20
CA GLY A 178 -16.64 6.54 -6.89
C GLY A 178 -16.81 7.61 -7.96
N GLU A 179 -17.76 8.52 -7.74
CA GLU A 179 -18.13 9.62 -8.67
C GLU A 179 -16.94 10.51 -9.09
N ARG A 180 -15.95 10.62 -8.21
CA ARG A 180 -14.76 11.45 -8.40
C ARG A 180 -13.54 10.65 -7.95
N PRO A 181 -13.03 9.71 -8.75
CA PRO A 181 -11.89 8.90 -8.34
C PRO A 181 -10.63 9.76 -8.13
N HIS A 182 -9.63 9.20 -7.46
CA HIS A 182 -8.32 9.83 -7.34
C HIS A 182 -7.68 9.94 -8.73
N PRO A 183 -7.16 11.12 -9.14
CA PRO A 183 -6.63 11.30 -10.50
C PRO A 183 -5.31 10.55 -10.73
N ASP A 184 -4.50 10.41 -9.68
CA ASP A 184 -3.23 9.70 -9.75
C ASP A 184 -3.42 8.18 -9.79
N LEU A 185 -2.89 7.53 -10.83
CA LEU A 185 -3.03 6.08 -11.04
C LEU A 185 -2.33 5.25 -9.95
N GLU A 186 -1.13 5.63 -9.52
CA GLU A 186 -0.36 4.83 -8.56
C GLU A 186 -1.05 4.87 -7.19
N VAL A 187 -1.52 6.05 -6.76
CA VAL A 187 -2.33 6.21 -5.56
C VAL A 187 -3.64 5.45 -5.66
N ARG A 188 -4.34 5.52 -6.81
CA ARG A 188 -5.61 4.81 -7.02
C ARG A 188 -5.44 3.29 -6.98
N VAL A 189 -4.35 2.75 -7.53
CA VAL A 189 -4.02 1.31 -7.43
C VAL A 189 -3.82 0.88 -5.99
N GLU A 190 -3.10 1.67 -5.20
CA GLU A 190 -2.85 1.29 -3.80
C GLU A 190 -4.11 1.48 -2.93
N CYS A 191 -4.97 2.47 -3.21
CA CYS A 191 -6.31 2.56 -2.61
C CYS A 191 -7.16 1.32 -2.94
N ALA A 192 -7.17 0.88 -4.20
CA ALA A 192 -7.91 -0.31 -4.64
C ALA A 192 -7.39 -1.57 -3.96
N ARG A 193 -6.07 -1.72 -3.87
CA ARG A 193 -5.44 -2.83 -3.17
C ARG A 193 -5.81 -2.84 -1.69
N SER A 194 -5.71 -1.71 -1.00
CA SER A 194 -6.09 -1.59 0.41
C SER A 194 -7.57 -1.86 0.66
N ALA A 195 -8.45 -1.38 -0.22
CA ALA A 195 -9.89 -1.66 -0.16
C ALA A 195 -10.18 -3.15 -0.38
N LEU A 196 -9.55 -3.78 -1.38
CA LEU A 196 -9.71 -5.21 -1.67
C LEU A 196 -9.23 -6.10 -0.51
N LEU A 197 -8.10 -5.74 0.12
CA LEU A 197 -7.60 -6.41 1.33
C LEU A 197 -8.60 -6.35 2.49
N ALA A 198 -9.42 -5.30 2.55
CA ALA A 198 -10.50 -5.13 3.51
C ALA A 198 -11.85 -5.70 3.02
N GLY A 199 -11.87 -6.50 1.94
CA GLY A 199 -13.06 -7.18 1.44
C GLY A 199 -13.94 -6.35 0.51
N ARG A 200 -13.48 -5.19 0.02
CA ARG A 200 -14.22 -4.37 -0.94
C ARG A 200 -13.97 -4.83 -2.37
N GLU A 201 -14.89 -5.63 -2.90
CA GLU A 201 -14.72 -6.28 -4.21
C GLU A 201 -15.11 -5.41 -5.41
N ALA A 202 -15.81 -4.30 -5.18
CA ALA A 202 -16.22 -3.39 -6.25
C ALA A 202 -15.03 -2.80 -7.04
N VAL A 203 -13.82 -2.85 -6.49
CA VAL A 203 -12.58 -2.39 -7.14
C VAL A 203 -11.97 -3.42 -8.10
N ILE A 204 -12.41 -4.68 -8.07
CA ILE A 204 -11.84 -5.76 -8.90
C ILE A 204 -11.93 -5.45 -10.41
N PRO A 205 -13.08 -5.02 -10.97
CA PRO A 205 -13.16 -4.71 -12.40
C PRO A 205 -12.19 -3.61 -12.82
N TRP A 206 -11.97 -2.61 -11.97
CA TRP A 206 -11.02 -1.54 -12.22
C TRP A 206 -9.57 -2.02 -12.13
N LEU A 207 -9.21 -2.87 -11.16
CA LEU A 207 -7.88 -3.49 -11.13
C LEU A 207 -7.61 -4.38 -12.36
N LEU A 208 -8.63 -5.08 -12.87
CA LEU A 208 -8.52 -5.84 -14.12
C LEU A 208 -8.31 -4.91 -15.34
N SER A 209 -8.95 -3.74 -15.39
CA SER A 209 -8.70 -2.77 -16.47
C SER A 209 -7.26 -2.24 -16.45
N VAL A 210 -6.66 -2.06 -15.26
CA VAL A 210 -5.23 -1.72 -15.12
C VAL A 210 -4.34 -2.78 -15.76
N LEU A 211 -4.64 -4.07 -15.59
CA LEU A 211 -3.88 -5.16 -16.22
C LEU A 211 -4.03 -5.17 -17.75
N ARG A 212 -5.23 -4.85 -18.25
CA ARG A 212 -5.57 -4.82 -19.68
C ARG A 212 -5.03 -3.61 -20.43
N ALA A 213 -4.72 -2.50 -19.75
CA ALA A 213 -4.17 -1.30 -20.37
C ALA A 213 -2.93 -1.62 -21.22
N MET A 214 -2.78 -1.03 -22.41
CA MET A 214 -1.74 -1.33 -23.40
C MET A 214 -1.69 -2.80 -23.85
N THR A 215 -2.83 -3.50 -23.84
CA THR A 215 -2.99 -4.83 -24.46
C THR A 215 -4.12 -4.81 -25.49
N HIS A 216 -4.27 -5.88 -26.28
CA HIS A 216 -5.41 -6.00 -27.21
C HIS A 216 -6.77 -6.07 -26.50
N ASP A 217 -6.79 -6.41 -25.20
CA ASP A 217 -8.01 -6.51 -24.39
C ASP A 217 -8.41 -5.17 -23.74
N GLU A 218 -7.65 -4.07 -23.97
CA GLU A 218 -7.95 -2.75 -23.39
C GLU A 218 -9.37 -2.28 -23.74
N ALA A 219 -9.83 -2.56 -24.96
CA ALA A 219 -11.16 -2.17 -25.43
C ALA A 219 -12.31 -2.77 -24.61
N LEU A 220 -12.08 -3.87 -23.87
CA LEU A 220 -13.10 -4.47 -22.99
C LEU A 220 -13.38 -3.61 -21.76
N ALA A 221 -12.39 -2.85 -21.30
CA ALA A 221 -12.50 -1.95 -20.15
C ALA A 221 -11.50 -0.80 -20.34
N PRO A 222 -11.85 0.23 -21.14
CA PRO A 222 -10.96 1.34 -21.41
C PRO A 222 -10.53 2.05 -20.12
N PRO A 223 -9.25 2.47 -20.01
CA PRO A 223 -8.77 3.27 -18.90
C PRO A 223 -9.58 4.54 -18.70
N ASP A 224 -9.89 4.87 -17.44
CA ASP A 224 -10.56 6.10 -17.04
C ASP A 224 -9.62 7.07 -16.28
N TRP A 225 -8.30 6.87 -16.45
CA TRP A 225 -7.24 7.70 -15.88
C TRP A 225 -6.38 8.33 -16.98
N THR A 226 -5.63 9.37 -16.62
CA THR A 226 -4.69 10.04 -17.54
C THR A 226 -3.65 9.04 -18.07
N PRO A 227 -3.47 8.91 -19.39
CA PRO A 227 -2.45 8.02 -19.95
C PRO A 227 -1.06 8.31 -19.38
N THR A 228 -0.36 7.25 -18.99
CA THR A 228 1.02 7.33 -18.47
C THR A 228 1.95 6.48 -19.31
N GLN A 229 3.21 6.90 -19.41
CA GLN A 229 4.23 6.21 -20.19
C GLN A 229 4.69 4.89 -19.54
N THR A 230 4.52 4.75 -18.22
CA THR A 230 4.98 3.58 -17.48
C THR A 230 3.86 2.99 -16.64
N LEU A 231 3.45 1.76 -16.97
CA LEU A 231 2.42 1.01 -16.23
C LEU A 231 2.98 -0.14 -15.39
N ALA A 232 4.29 -0.41 -15.46
CA ALA A 232 4.86 -1.63 -14.89
C ALA A 232 4.60 -1.75 -13.38
N TRP A 233 4.76 -0.65 -12.62
CA TRP A 233 4.48 -0.65 -11.18
C TRP A 233 2.98 -0.87 -10.90
N ALA A 234 2.12 -0.05 -11.51
CA ALA A 234 0.66 -0.13 -11.34
C ALA A 234 0.12 -1.53 -11.65
N LYS A 235 0.57 -2.13 -12.76
CA LYS A 235 0.18 -3.50 -13.16
C LYS A 235 0.68 -4.57 -12.19
N THR A 236 1.95 -4.50 -11.75
CA THR A 236 2.46 -5.46 -10.76
C THR A 236 1.64 -5.41 -9.48
N ARG A 237 1.37 -4.20 -8.95
CA ARG A 237 0.60 -4.03 -7.72
C ARG A 237 -0.85 -4.49 -7.86
N ALA A 238 -1.50 -4.19 -8.98
CA ALA A 238 -2.83 -4.69 -9.27
C ALA A 238 -2.88 -6.22 -9.37
N ALA A 239 -1.92 -6.83 -10.07
CA ALA A 239 -1.82 -8.28 -10.23
C ALA A 239 -1.55 -8.97 -8.89
N GLU A 240 -0.67 -8.43 -8.06
CA GLU A 240 -0.42 -8.94 -6.69
C GLU A 240 -1.71 -8.93 -5.86
N ALA A 241 -2.47 -7.84 -5.88
CA ALA A 241 -3.71 -7.71 -5.13
C ALA A 241 -4.77 -8.73 -5.59
N LEU A 242 -4.95 -8.85 -6.91
CA LEU A 242 -5.91 -9.78 -7.51
C LEU A 242 -5.50 -11.25 -7.27
N SER A 243 -4.22 -11.57 -7.42
CA SER A 243 -3.69 -12.93 -7.16
C SER A 243 -3.87 -13.33 -5.70
N LEU A 244 -3.57 -12.40 -4.78
CA LEU A 244 -3.80 -12.62 -3.34
C LEU A 244 -5.28 -12.87 -3.03
N ARG A 245 -6.20 -12.07 -3.59
CA ARG A 245 -7.65 -12.28 -3.42
C ARG A 245 -8.10 -13.63 -4.00
N ALA A 246 -7.53 -14.06 -5.12
CA ALA A 246 -7.82 -15.34 -5.76
C ALA A 246 -7.13 -16.55 -5.08
N GLY A 247 -6.27 -16.32 -4.08
CA GLY A 247 -5.54 -17.39 -3.38
C GLY A 247 -4.49 -18.09 -4.24
N VAL A 248 -3.89 -17.39 -5.22
CA VAL A 248 -2.87 -17.93 -6.13
C VAL A 248 -1.59 -17.11 -6.11
N GLU A 249 -0.48 -17.71 -6.52
CA GLU A 249 0.77 -16.98 -6.75
C GLU A 249 0.62 -15.98 -7.90
N CYS A 250 1.27 -14.82 -7.77
CA CYS A 250 1.30 -13.79 -8.82
C CYS A 250 2.28 -14.18 -9.93
N ALA A 251 1.75 -14.61 -11.09
CA ALA A 251 2.55 -14.96 -12.27
C ALA A 251 2.59 -13.84 -13.34
N PHE A 252 1.99 -12.68 -13.04
CA PHE A 252 1.94 -11.55 -13.96
C PHE A 252 3.33 -10.93 -14.14
N ARG A 253 3.70 -10.68 -15.40
CA ARG A 253 4.96 -10.03 -15.77
C ARG A 253 4.66 -8.78 -16.59
N PRO A 254 4.84 -7.56 -16.05
CA PRO A 254 4.52 -6.33 -16.76
C PRO A 254 5.43 -6.08 -17.98
N ASP A 255 6.62 -6.67 -17.98
CA ASP A 255 7.59 -6.67 -19.08
C ASP A 255 7.46 -7.91 -20.00
N GLY A 256 6.50 -8.81 -19.70
CA GLY A 256 6.16 -9.93 -20.55
C GLY A 256 5.46 -9.51 -21.84
N SER A 257 5.31 -10.44 -22.78
CA SER A 257 4.59 -10.18 -24.03
C SER A 257 3.15 -9.74 -23.79
N VAL A 258 2.58 -8.96 -24.72
CA VAL A 258 1.15 -8.56 -24.66
C VAL A 258 0.23 -9.77 -24.50
N ALA A 259 0.53 -10.87 -25.19
CA ALA A 259 -0.21 -12.12 -25.08
C ALA A 259 -0.14 -12.73 -23.66
N HIS A 260 1.04 -12.70 -23.01
CA HIS A 260 1.21 -13.14 -21.62
C HIS A 260 0.34 -12.29 -20.68
N GLN A 261 0.43 -10.97 -20.81
CA GLN A 261 -0.33 -10.05 -19.95
C GLN A 261 -1.85 -10.24 -20.09
N ALA A 262 -2.35 -10.34 -21.33
CA ALA A 262 -3.75 -10.58 -21.61
C ALA A 262 -4.25 -11.95 -21.12
N ALA A 263 -3.45 -13.00 -21.30
CA ALA A 263 -3.78 -14.33 -20.79
C ALA A 263 -3.88 -14.37 -19.27
N GLU A 264 -2.94 -13.72 -18.58
CA GLU A 264 -2.92 -13.68 -17.12
C GLU A 264 -4.08 -12.84 -16.56
N ALA A 265 -4.43 -11.71 -17.18
CA ALA A 265 -5.60 -10.92 -16.80
C ALA A 265 -6.90 -11.73 -16.91
N ARG A 266 -7.11 -12.46 -18.02
CA ARG A 266 -8.27 -13.36 -18.19
C ARG A 266 -8.28 -14.53 -17.20
N ARG A 267 -7.10 -15.08 -16.88
CA ARG A 267 -6.96 -16.13 -15.87
C ARG A 267 -7.44 -15.64 -14.49
N LEU A 268 -6.97 -14.46 -14.07
CA LEU A 268 -7.37 -13.86 -12.79
C LEU A 268 -8.86 -13.53 -12.75
N GLU A 269 -9.41 -12.95 -13.83
CA GLU A 269 -10.84 -12.70 -13.95
C GLU A 269 -11.68 -13.98 -13.78
N GLY A 270 -11.30 -15.07 -14.46
CA GLY A 270 -12.02 -16.34 -14.36
C GLY A 270 -11.92 -17.03 -12.99
N LEU A 271 -10.89 -16.73 -12.20
CA LEU A 271 -10.75 -17.20 -10.82
C LEU A 271 -11.58 -16.37 -9.84
N LEU A 272 -11.72 -15.06 -10.09
CA LEU A 272 -12.43 -14.13 -9.22
C LEU A 272 -13.95 -14.08 -9.47
N ALA A 273 -14.43 -14.67 -10.56
CA ALA A 273 -15.85 -14.79 -10.87
C ALA A 273 -16.55 -15.98 -10.15
N ARG A 274 -15.84 -16.70 -9.28
CA ARG A 274 -16.34 -17.88 -8.55
C ARG A 274 -16.67 -17.53 -7.11
#